data_AF-A0A1F7TCN2-F1
#
_entry.id   AF-A0A1F7TCN2-F1
#
_cell.length_a   1.000
_cell.length_b   1.000
_cell.length_c   1.000
_cell.angle_alpha   90.00
_cell.angle_beta   90.00
_cell.angle_gamma   90.00
#
_symmetry.space_group_name_H-M   'P 1'
#
loop_
_entity.id
_entity.type
_entity.pdbx_description
1 polymer ?
#
loop_
_entity_poly.entity_id
_entity_poly.type
_entity_poly.pdbx_seq_one_letter_code
_entity_poly.pdbx_strand_id
1 'polypeptide(L)'
;MSDEQIGQIQRDEYLDSPLFTEKQKALIDWAHHLTKYSFKRNPAALERMKRHFDHAQVVEATLVSGYFNMWNRFTDSLEIDVEGHDQMTLFAKSVVIDPEEYKAYMRGCWWNEEKEA
;
A
#
# COMPACT_ATOMS: atom_id res chain seq x y z
N MET A 1 -2.31 -11.17 -7.04
CA MET A 1 -2.32 -10.86 -8.49
C MET A 1 -1.13 -11.55 -9.11
N SER A 2 -1.27 -12.07 -10.33
CA SER A 2 -0.13 -12.57 -11.11
C SER A 2 0.66 -11.42 -11.74
N ASP A 3 1.90 -11.68 -12.14
CA ASP A 3 2.75 -10.70 -12.85
C ASP A 3 2.11 -10.24 -14.16
N GLU A 4 1.38 -11.14 -14.84
CA GLU A 4 0.64 -10.83 -16.05
C GLU A 4 -0.49 -9.82 -15.80
N GLN A 5 -1.24 -9.99 -14.71
CA GLN A 5 -2.27 -9.03 -14.29
C GLN A 5 -1.65 -7.67 -13.96
N ILE A 6 -0.52 -7.66 -13.24
CA ILE A 6 0.19 -6.43 -12.90
C ILE A 6 0.63 -5.70 -14.18
N GLY A 7 1.22 -6.42 -15.13
CA GLY A 7 1.68 -5.87 -16.40
C GLY A 7 0.56 -5.22 -17.23
N GLN A 8 -0.64 -5.81 -17.26
CA GLN A 8 -1.78 -5.22 -17.98
C GLN A 8 -2.34 -3.97 -17.29
N ILE A 9 -2.33 -3.90 -15.96
CA ILE A 9 -2.71 -2.68 -15.25
C ILE A 9 -1.70 -1.56 -15.54
N GLN A 10 -0.39 -1.87 -15.52
CA GLN A 10 0.66 -0.89 -15.80
C GLN A 10 0.56 -0.29 -17.21
N ARG A 11 0.06 -1.05 -18.18
CA ARG A 11 -0.14 -0.60 -19.58
C ARG A 11 -1.53 0.00 -19.84
N ASP A 12 -2.38 0.09 -18.82
CA ASP A 12 -3.78 0.51 -18.94
C ASP A 12 -4.63 -0.39 -19.89
N GLU A 13 -4.26 -1.67 -20.04
CA GLU A 13 -4.90 -2.66 -20.92
C GLU A 13 -5.93 -3.55 -20.20
N TYR A 14 -6.25 -3.23 -18.94
CA TYR A 14 -7.06 -4.08 -18.06
C TYR A 14 -8.55 -4.15 -18.43
N LEU A 15 -9.09 -3.18 -19.19
CA LEU A 15 -10.50 -3.15 -19.58
C LEU A 15 -10.87 -4.28 -20.55
N ASP A 16 -10.01 -4.52 -21.54
CA ASP A 16 -10.22 -5.53 -22.57
C ASP A 16 -9.67 -6.91 -22.17
N SER A 17 -8.97 -6.97 -21.03
CA SER A 17 -8.34 -8.20 -20.57
C SER A 17 -9.36 -9.22 -20.03
N PRO A 18 -9.23 -10.51 -20.40
CA PRO A 18 -9.99 -11.60 -19.80
C PRO A 18 -9.47 -12.00 -18.42
N LEU A 19 -8.33 -11.47 -17.96
CA LEU A 19 -7.72 -11.79 -16.66
C LEU A 19 -8.42 -11.11 -15.48
N PHE A 20 -9.35 -10.20 -15.76
CA PHE A 20 -10.10 -9.45 -14.76
C PHE A 20 -11.60 -9.69 -14.93
N THR A 21 -12.27 -9.90 -13.80
CA THR A 21 -13.73 -9.85 -13.74
C THR A 21 -14.23 -8.43 -13.97
N GLU A 22 -15.49 -8.27 -14.40
CA GLU A 22 -16.11 -6.95 -14.57
C GLU A 22 -16.11 -6.12 -13.27
N LYS A 23 -16.23 -6.79 -12.11
CA LYS A 23 -16.10 -6.17 -10.79
C LYS A 23 -14.69 -5.61 -10.56
N GLN A 24 -13.65 -6.36 -10.91
CA GLN A 24 -12.26 -5.90 -10.79
C GLN A 24 -11.96 -4.76 -11.77
N LYS A 25 -12.42 -4.86 -13.02
CA LYS A 25 -12.26 -3.79 -14.01
C LYS A 25 -12.90 -2.49 -13.53
N ALA A 26 -14.11 -2.54 -12.99
CA ALA A 26 -14.78 -1.35 -12.45
C ALA A 26 -14.00 -0.71 -11.28
N LEU A 27 -13.39 -1.53 -10.42
CA LEU A 27 -12.55 -1.03 -9.32
C LEU A 27 -11.26 -0.39 -9.83
N ILE A 28 -10.54 -1.05 -10.73
CA ILE A 28 -9.28 -0.56 -11.31
C ILE A 28 -9.53 0.73 -12.11
N ASP A 29 -10.58 0.78 -12.91
CA ASP A 29 -11.00 1.94 -13.70
C ASP A 29 -11.30 3.16 -12.80
N TRP A 30 -12.03 2.95 -11.71
CA TRP A 30 -12.28 4.01 -10.74
C TRP A 30 -10.99 4.51 -10.07
N ALA A 31 -10.12 3.59 -9.63
CA ALA A 31 -8.83 3.94 -9.04
C ALA A 31 -7.94 4.70 -10.04
N HIS A 32 -7.90 4.28 -11.31
CA HIS A 32 -7.17 4.97 -12.38
C HIS A 32 -7.65 6.42 -12.53
N HIS A 33 -8.97 6.64 -12.61
CA HIS A 33 -9.55 7.98 -12.74
C HIS A 33 -9.34 8.87 -11.52
N LEU A 34 -9.32 8.30 -10.31
CA LEU A 34 -8.96 9.03 -9.09
C LEU A 34 -7.49 9.48 -9.14
N THR A 35 -6.58 8.56 -9.48
CA THR A 35 -5.14 8.81 -9.54
C THR A 35 -4.77 9.84 -10.61
N LYS A 36 -5.39 9.77 -11.79
CA LYS A 36 -5.19 10.75 -12.88
C LYS A 36 -6.02 12.03 -12.71
N TYR A 37 -6.78 12.16 -11.63
CA TYR A 37 -7.68 13.30 -11.39
C TYR A 37 -8.66 13.55 -12.56
N SER A 38 -9.16 12.48 -13.20
CA SER A 38 -10.02 12.55 -14.39
C SER A 38 -11.46 12.11 -14.13
N PHE A 39 -11.81 11.76 -12.89
CA PHE A 39 -13.14 11.30 -12.49
C PHE A 39 -14.28 12.29 -12.79
N LYS A 40 -14.03 13.61 -12.75
CA LYS A 40 -15.05 14.62 -13.10
C LYS A 40 -15.45 14.56 -14.58
N ARG A 41 -14.52 14.18 -15.45
CA ARG A 41 -14.75 14.03 -16.89
C ARG A 41 -15.28 12.64 -17.25
N ASN A 42 -15.14 11.68 -16.34
CA ASN A 42 -15.51 10.28 -16.55
C ASN A 42 -16.45 9.78 -15.43
N PRO A 43 -17.64 10.38 -15.26
CA PRO A 43 -18.58 9.99 -14.20
C PRO A 43 -19.05 8.54 -14.33
N ALA A 44 -18.99 7.96 -15.54
CA ALA A 44 -19.37 6.58 -15.80
C ALA A 44 -18.56 5.56 -14.99
N ALA A 45 -17.32 5.87 -14.60
CA ALA A 45 -16.49 4.98 -13.79
C ALA A 45 -17.10 4.72 -12.40
N LEU A 46 -17.58 5.77 -11.74
CA LEU A 46 -18.26 5.64 -10.45
C LEU A 46 -19.57 4.84 -10.59
N GLU A 47 -20.33 5.10 -11.66
CA GLU A 47 -21.57 4.38 -11.93
C GLU A 47 -21.33 2.89 -12.23
N ARG A 48 -20.24 2.54 -12.91
CA ARG A 48 -19.81 1.13 -13.06
C ARG A 48 -19.48 0.51 -11.71
N MET A 49 -18.77 1.23 -10.85
CA MET A 49 -18.40 0.74 -9.52
C MET A 49 -19.64 0.46 -8.65
N LYS A 50 -20.63 1.36 -8.65
CA LYS A 50 -21.91 1.18 -7.94
C LYS A 50 -22.76 -0.01 -8.41
N ARG A 51 -22.49 -0.60 -9.58
CA ARG A 51 -23.19 -1.82 -10.05
C ARG A 51 -22.70 -3.09 -9.36
N HIS A 52 -21.47 -3.08 -8.83
CA HIS A 52 -20.80 -4.27 -8.29
C HIS A 52 -20.46 -4.18 -6.81
N PHE A 53 -20.53 -2.98 -6.25
CA PHE A 53 -20.16 -2.66 -4.88
C PHE A 53 -21.27 -1.87 -4.20
N ASP A 54 -21.47 -2.13 -2.91
CA ASP A 54 -22.35 -1.31 -2.09
C ASP A 54 -21.70 0.04 -1.76
N HIS A 55 -22.46 0.93 -1.12
CA HIS A 55 -21.99 2.27 -0.81
C HIS A 55 -20.76 2.29 0.11
N ALA A 56 -20.70 1.41 1.12
CA ALA A 56 -19.58 1.36 2.05
C ALA A 56 -18.30 0.90 1.34
N GLN A 57 -18.41 -0.15 0.52
CA GLN A 57 -17.31 -0.66 -0.30
C GLN A 57 -16.78 0.39 -1.29
N VAL A 58 -17.67 1.18 -1.91
CA VAL A 58 -17.28 2.29 -2.80
C VAL A 58 -16.47 3.35 -2.05
N VAL A 59 -16.90 3.71 -0.83
CA VAL A 59 -16.22 4.68 0.02
C VAL A 59 -14.85 4.15 0.45
N GLU A 60 -14.78 2.90 0.93
CA GLU A 60 -13.53 2.26 1.35
C GLU A 60 -12.52 2.17 0.20
N ALA A 61 -12.95 1.71 -0.98
CA ALA A 61 -12.10 1.63 -2.17
C ALA A 61 -11.55 3.02 -2.58
N THR A 62 -12.39 4.05 -2.48
CA THR A 62 -12.01 5.43 -2.78
C THR A 62 -11.02 5.97 -1.74
N LEU A 63 -11.23 5.65 -0.46
CA LEU A 63 -10.35 6.04 0.63
C LEU A 63 -8.96 5.41 0.47
N VAL A 64 -8.89 4.10 0.19
CA VAL A 64 -7.62 3.39 -0.04
C VAL A 64 -6.89 3.99 -1.25
N SER A 65 -7.60 4.24 -2.34
CA SER A 65 -7.02 4.88 -3.53
C SER A 65 -6.50 6.28 -3.23
N GLY A 66 -7.25 7.07 -2.45
CA GLY A 66 -6.86 8.40 -1.99
C GLY A 66 -5.64 8.38 -1.09
N TYR A 67 -5.57 7.42 -0.16
CA TYR A 67 -4.44 7.23 0.74
C TYR A 67 -3.15 6.97 -0.04
N PHE A 68 -3.15 6.06 -1.01
CA PHE A 68 -1.97 5.82 -1.84
C PHE A 68 -1.59 7.03 -2.69
N ASN A 69 -2.57 7.76 -3.21
CA ASN A 69 -2.30 9.00 -3.96
C ASN A 69 -1.66 10.10 -3.10
N MET A 70 -2.05 10.21 -1.84
CA MET A 70 -1.41 11.10 -0.87
C MET A 70 -0.02 10.58 -0.50
N TRP A 71 0.09 9.30 -0.16
CA TRP A 71 1.34 8.68 0.28
C TRP A 71 2.43 8.78 -0.78
N ASN A 72 2.10 8.49 -2.05
CA ASN A 72 3.03 8.63 -3.17
C ASN A 72 3.59 10.06 -3.26
N ARG A 73 2.76 11.09 -3.07
CA ARG A 73 3.22 12.49 -3.08
C ARG A 73 4.07 12.82 -1.86
N PHE A 74 3.69 12.29 -0.69
CA PHE A 74 4.39 12.51 0.55
C PHE A 74 5.81 11.93 0.50
N THR A 75 5.95 10.67 0.07
CA THR A 75 7.26 10.01 -0.04
C THR A 75 8.13 10.61 -1.13
N ASP A 76 7.54 10.94 -2.29
CA ASP A 76 8.23 11.60 -3.40
C ASP A 76 8.74 12.99 -3.01
N SER A 77 7.94 13.76 -2.27
CA SER A 77 8.34 15.10 -1.77
C SER A 77 9.48 15.05 -0.75
N LEU A 78 9.67 13.92 -0.09
CA LEU A 78 10.76 13.70 0.88
C LEU A 78 11.97 13.00 0.25
N GLU A 79 11.94 12.75 -1.06
CA GLU A 79 12.99 12.04 -1.80
C GLU A 79 13.35 10.71 -1.12
N ILE A 80 12.35 10.00 -0.60
CA ILE A 80 12.56 8.70 0.04
C ILE A 80 12.86 7.68 -1.05
N ASP A 81 14.13 7.28 -1.12
CA ASP A 81 14.59 6.24 -2.02
C ASP A 81 13.94 4.89 -1.68
N VAL A 82 13.59 4.14 -2.73
CA VAL A 82 13.18 2.75 -2.57
C VAL A 82 14.39 1.97 -2.10
N GLU A 83 14.29 1.39 -0.91
CA GLU A 83 15.34 0.54 -0.36
C GLU A 83 15.74 -0.54 -1.37
N GLY A 84 17.04 -0.64 -1.65
CA GLY A 84 17.57 -1.69 -2.51
C GLY A 84 17.24 -3.07 -1.92
N HIS A 85 17.07 -4.07 -2.79
CA HIS A 85 16.71 -5.43 -2.38
C HIS A 85 17.66 -6.02 -1.32
N ASP A 86 18.90 -5.56 -1.27
CA ASP A 86 19.93 -5.93 -0.29
C ASP A 86 19.67 -5.37 1.14
N GLN A 87 18.97 -4.25 1.26
CA GLN A 87 18.61 -3.66 2.55
C GLN A 87 17.47 -4.45 3.23
N MET A 88 16.58 -5.07 2.44
CA MET A 88 15.52 -5.95 2.96
C MET A 88 16.06 -7.15 3.75
N THR A 89 17.24 -7.67 3.36
CA THR A 89 17.92 -8.75 4.08
C THR A 89 18.49 -8.33 5.44
N LEU A 90 18.69 -7.03 5.70
CA LEU A 90 19.16 -6.55 7.00
C LEU A 90 18.06 -6.62 8.06
N PHE A 91 16.79 -6.47 7.68
CA PHE A 91 15.66 -6.60 8.61
C PHE A 91 15.42 -8.04 9.07
N ALA A 92 15.89 -9.04 8.32
CA ALA A 92 15.81 -10.45 8.75
C ALA A 92 16.57 -10.70 10.06
N LYS A 93 17.65 -9.96 10.33
CA LYS A 93 18.35 -10.00 11.63
C LYS A 93 17.56 -9.36 12.77
N SER A 94 16.69 -8.38 12.48
CA SER A 94 15.90 -7.68 13.50
C SER A 94 14.63 -8.44 13.94
N VAL A 95 14.28 -9.54 13.27
CA VAL A 95 13.08 -10.34 13.60
C VAL A 95 13.30 -11.25 14.81
N VAL A 96 14.55 -11.59 15.15
CA VAL A 96 14.86 -12.44 16.32
C VAL A 96 15.51 -11.59 17.39
N ILE A 97 14.71 -11.16 18.37
CA ILE A 97 15.20 -10.53 19.60
C ILE A 97 15.50 -11.66 20.58
N ASP A 98 16.78 -11.88 20.90
CA ASP A 98 17.15 -12.72 22.03
C ASP A 98 16.73 -12.00 23.33
N PRO A 99 15.81 -12.57 24.13
CA PRO A 99 15.33 -11.94 25.34
C PRO A 99 16.44 -11.63 26.36
N GLU A 100 17.50 -12.43 26.40
CA GLU A 100 18.61 -12.23 27.35
C GLU A 100 19.55 -11.13 26.88
N GLU A 101 19.83 -11.04 25.57
CA GLU A 101 20.58 -9.93 24.99
C GLU A 101 19.83 -8.60 25.15
N TYR A 102 18.52 -8.60 24.92
CA TYR A 102 17.67 -7.43 25.12
C TYR A 102 17.64 -6.98 26.57
N LYS A 103 17.48 -7.91 27.54
CA LYS A 103 17.53 -7.57 28.97
C LYS A 103 18.91 -7.06 29.39
N ALA A 104 19.99 -7.64 28.88
CA ALA A 104 21.35 -7.19 29.17
C ALA A 104 21.59 -5.76 28.66
N TYR A 105 21.18 -5.48 27.42
CA TYR A 105 21.22 -4.13 26.85
C TYR A 105 20.40 -3.14 27.67
N MET A 106 19.14 -3.47 27.97
CA MET A 106 18.25 -2.58 28.71
C MET A 106 18.77 -2.30 30.13
N ARG A 107 19.34 -3.31 30.80
CA ARG A 107 20.02 -3.15 32.10
C ARG A 107 21.26 -2.28 32.00
N GLY A 108 22.05 -2.39 30.94
CA GLY A 108 23.22 -1.54 30.70
C GLY A 108 22.89 -0.08 30.35
N CYS A 109 21.63 0.23 30.08
CA CYS A 109 21.13 1.59 29.91
C CYS A 109 20.52 2.10 31.23
N TRP A 110 19.28 2.57 31.15
CA TRP A 110 18.50 3.17 32.23
C TRP A 110 17.79 2.16 33.15
N TRP A 111 17.76 0.86 32.82
CA TRP A 111 17.15 -0.18 33.68
C TRP A 111 18.20 -0.78 34.64
N ASN A 112 19.13 0.06 35.09
CA ASN A 112 20.06 -0.32 36.15
C ASN A 112 19.25 -0.55 37.42
N GLU A 113 19.31 -1.76 37.97
CA GLU A 113 18.96 -1.98 39.37
C GLU A 113 20.08 -1.32 40.20
N GLU A 114 20.03 0.00 40.35
CA GLU A 114 20.64 0.65 41.50
C GLU A 114 19.95 0.04 42.73
N LYS A 115 20.56 -1.02 43.25
CA LYS A 115 20.32 -1.45 44.62
C LYS A 115 20.82 -0.31 45.50
N GLU A 116 19.87 0.39 46.10
CA GLU A 116 20.10 1.20 47.29
C GLU A 116 21.01 0.42 48.26
N ALA A 117 22.20 0.96 48.52
CA ALA A 117 22.98 0.81 49.75
C ALA A 117 24.11 1.85 49.77
#